data_AF-A0AA38XIB0-F1
#
_entry.id   AF-A0AA38XIB0-F1
#
_cell.length_a   1.000
_cell.length_b   1.000
_cell.length_c   1.000
_cell.angle_alpha   90.00
_cell.angle_beta   90.00
_cell.angle_gamma   90.00
#
_symmetry.space_group_name_H-M   'P 1'
#
loop_
_entity.id
_entity.type
_entity.pdbx_description
1 polymer ?
#
loop_
_entity_poly.entity_id
_entity_poly.type
_entity_poly.pdbx_seq_one_letter_code
_entity_poly.pdbx_strand_id
1 'polypeptide(L)' 'MPSPAKNTSSSTSIVRPLNWTSQHDAFVREKARHGEDAESIRILFEVEFPGVSVSKAWIGERMKTGK' A
#
# COMPACT_ATOMS: atom_id res chain seq x y z
N MET A 1 -12.12 23.75 35.05
CA MET A 1 -12.17 23.98 33.60
C MET A 1 -11.48 22.82 32.90
N PRO A 2 -12.19 21.80 32.38
CA PRO A 2 -11.58 20.79 31.52
C PRO A 2 -11.74 21.18 30.04
N SER A 3 -10.63 21.31 29.32
CA SER A 3 -10.59 21.41 27.86
C SER A 3 -10.40 20.00 27.26
N PRO A 4 -11.19 19.57 26.26
CA PRO A 4 -10.99 18.27 25.65
C PRO A 4 -9.99 18.31 24.48
N ALA A 5 -9.10 17.32 24.53
CA ALA A 5 -8.34 16.66 23.47
C ALA A 5 -8.25 17.29 22.06
N LYS A 6 -7.03 17.66 21.67
CA LYS A 6 -6.61 17.63 20.26
C LYS A 6 -6.54 16.16 19.83
N ASN A 7 -7.60 15.68 19.18
CA ASN A 7 -7.55 14.45 18.39
C ASN A 7 -6.61 14.69 17.20
N THR A 8 -5.33 14.37 17.37
CA THR A 8 -4.43 14.13 16.25
C THR A 8 -4.75 12.75 15.70
N SER A 9 -5.88 12.65 15.00
CA SER A 9 -6.15 11.53 14.11
C SER A 9 -5.22 11.70 12.91
N SER A 10 -3.94 11.35 13.07
CA SER A 10 -3.06 11.05 11.95
C SER A 10 -3.53 9.72 11.36
N SER A 11 -4.68 9.78 10.70
CA SER A 11 -5.14 8.74 9.79
C SER A 11 -4.16 8.77 8.62
N THR A 12 -3.08 7.99 8.70
CA THR A 12 -2.41 7.49 7.49
C THR A 12 -3.42 6.59 6.80
N SER A 13 -4.42 7.21 6.17
CA SER A 13 -5.42 6.53 5.37
C SER A 13 -4.65 5.83 4.26
N ILE A 14 -4.71 4.52 4.28
CA ILE A 14 -4.17 3.67 3.23
C ILE A 14 -5.06 3.93 2.01
N VAL A 15 -4.67 4.92 1.21
CA VAL A 15 -5.47 5.37 0.06
C VAL A 15 -5.40 4.29 -1.02
N ARG A 16 -6.55 3.71 -1.33
CA ARG A 16 -6.69 2.79 -2.47
C ARG A 16 -6.45 3.55 -3.77
N PRO A 17 -5.55 3.07 -4.65
CA PRO A 17 -5.38 3.66 -5.98
C PRO A 17 -6.67 3.52 -6.79
N LEU A 18 -7.10 4.60 -7.45
CA LEU A 18 -8.33 4.61 -8.25
C LEU A 18 -8.32 3.53 -9.34
N ASN A 19 -7.17 3.31 -9.97
CA ASN A 19 -6.97 2.37 -11.06
C ASN A 19 -6.46 1.00 -10.57
N TRP A 20 -6.74 0.62 -9.32
CA TRP A 20 -6.29 -0.66 -8.77
C TRP A 20 -7.06 -1.85 -9.38
N THR A 21 -6.34 -2.84 -9.91
CA THR A 21 -6.90 -4.03 -10.56
C THR A 21 -6.42 -5.31 -9.89
N SER A 22 -7.05 -6.44 -10.22
CA SER A 22 -6.61 -7.76 -9.76
C SER A 22 -5.20 -8.13 -10.24
N GLN A 23 -4.76 -7.60 -11.38
CA GLN A 23 -3.40 -7.81 -11.90
C GLN A 23 -2.35 -7.13 -11.01
N HIS A 24 -2.66 -5.92 -10.52
CA HIS A 24 -1.80 -5.22 -9.56
C HIS A 24 -1.68 -6.00 -8.25
N ASP A 25 -2.79 -6.59 -7.80
CA ASP A 25 -2.80 -7.43 -6.61
C ASP A 25 -1.96 -8.68 -6.75
N ALA A 26 -2.08 -9.36 -7.89
CA ALA A 26 -1.31 -10.56 -8.21
C ALA A 26 0.20 -10.25 -8.24
N PHE A 27 0.60 -9.13 -8.84
CA PHE A 27 1.98 -8.67 -8.86
C PHE A 27 2.53 -8.49 -7.44
N VAL A 28 1.82 -7.74 -6.59
CA VAL A 28 2.27 -7.51 -5.20
C VAL A 28 2.38 -8.81 -4.43
N ARG A 29 1.41 -9.72 -4.56
CA ARG A 29 1.46 -11.03 -3.89
C ARG A 29 2.58 -11.91 -4.41
N GLU A 30 2.84 -11.91 -5.71
CA GLU A 30 3.93 -12.67 -6.31
C GLU A 30 5.28 -12.20 -5.78
N LYS A 31 5.54 -10.90 -5.83
CA LYS A 31 6.78 -10.33 -5.30
C LYS A 31 6.90 -10.56 -3.79
N ALA A 32 5.80 -10.44 -3.04
CA ALA A 32 5.80 -10.69 -1.61
C ALA A 32 6.13 -12.15 -1.28
N ARG A 33 5.66 -13.11 -2.11
CA ARG A 33 6.04 -14.53 -1.99
C ARG A 33 7.51 -14.77 -2.27
N HIS A 34 8.15 -13.93 -3.10
CA HIS A 34 9.59 -14.00 -3.35
C HIS A 34 10.42 -13.40 -2.21
N GLY A 35 9.79 -12.82 -1.18
CA GLY A 35 10.46 -12.20 -0.04
C GLY A 35 10.84 -10.74 -0.26
N GLU A 36 10.34 -10.10 -1.32
CA GLU A 36 10.58 -8.69 -1.57
C GLU A 36 9.88 -7.81 -0.52
N ASP A 37 10.53 -6.72 -0.11
CA ASP A 37 9.96 -5.76 0.82
C ASP A 37 8.99 -4.78 0.14
N ALA A 38 8.21 -4.06 0.96
CA ALA A 38 7.18 -3.16 0.46
C ALA A 38 7.72 -1.97 -0.35
N GLU A 39 8.95 -1.53 -0.09
CA GLU A 39 9.58 -0.46 -0.86
C GLU A 39 10.06 -1.00 -2.22
N SER A 40 10.76 -2.14 -2.22
CA SER A 40 11.21 -2.79 -3.46
C SER A 40 10.04 -3.10 -4.38
N ILE A 41 8.94 -3.63 -3.83
CA ILE A 41 7.73 -3.92 -4.61
C ILE A 41 7.09 -2.66 -5.15
N ARG A 42 7.05 -1.58 -4.37
CA ARG A 42 6.54 -0.30 -4.84
C ARG A 42 7.36 0.21 -6.02
N ILE A 43 8.69 0.15 -5.94
CA ILE A 43 9.58 0.59 -7.04
C ILE A 43 9.33 -0.25 -8.29
N LEU A 44 9.32 -1.58 -8.16
CA LEU A 44 9.04 -2.49 -9.27
C LEU A 44 7.64 -2.25 -9.86
N PHE A 45 6.66 -1.95 -9.00
CA PHE A 45 5.30 -1.67 -9.40
C PHE A 45 5.17 -0.36 -10.18
N GLU A 46 5.85 0.70 -9.74
CA GLU A 46 5.89 1.99 -10.44
C GLU A 46 6.53 1.87 -11.84
N VAL A 47 7.48 0.93 -12.01
CA VAL A 47 8.11 0.61 -13.30
C VAL A 47 7.19 -0.22 -14.20
N GLU A 48 6.52 -1.25 -13.66
CA GLU A 48 5.63 -2.15 -14.43
C GLU A 48 4.29 -1.48 -14.80
N PHE A 49 3.76 -0.65 -13.91
CA PHE A 49 2.46 0.01 -14.04
C PHE A 49 2.60 1.54 -14.00
N PRO A 50 3.23 2.14 -15.02
CA PRO A 50 3.35 3.60 -15.11
C PRO A 50 1.94 4.20 -15.21
N GLY A 51 1.55 4.98 -14.19
CA GLY A 51 0.21 5.57 -14.09
C GLY A 51 -0.62 5.08 -12.90
N VAL A 52 -0.11 4.12 -12.13
CA VAL A 52 -0.73 3.68 -10.88
C VAL A 52 0.21 4.02 -9.72
N SER A 53 -0.03 5.16 -9.07
CA SER A 53 0.72 5.55 -7.87
C SER A 53 0.18 4.84 -6.64
N VAL A 54 1.08 4.15 -5.93
CA VAL A 54 0.77 3.37 -4.73
C VAL A 54 1.69 3.77 -3.60
N SER A 55 1.15 3.82 -2.37
CA SER A 55 1.97 4.08 -1.19
C SER A 55 2.60 2.79 -0.68
N LYS A 56 3.75 2.90 -0.02
CA LYS A 56 4.39 1.77 0.71
C LYS A 56 3.41 1.12 1.68
N ALA A 57 2.60 1.92 2.37
CA ALA A 57 1.59 1.43 3.32
C ALA A 57 0.49 0.61 2.63
N TRP A 58 0.04 1.04 1.44
CA TRP A 58 -0.90 0.28 0.60
C TRP A 58 -0.31 -1.08 0.20
N ILE A 59 0.91 -1.09 -0.34
CA ILE A 59 1.62 -2.32 -0.70
C ILE A 59 1.76 -3.25 0.51
N GLY A 60 2.18 -2.71 1.65
CA GLY A 60 2.31 -3.45 2.91
C GLY A 60 1.01 -4.05 3.42
N GLU A 61 -0.14 -3.41 3.18
CA GLU A 61 -1.46 -3.98 3.50
C GLU A 61 -1.82 -5.15 2.58
N ARG A 62 -1.54 -5.01 1.27
CA ARG A 62 -1.83 -6.06 0.27
C ARG A 62 -0.96 -7.30 0.48
N MET A 63 0.27 -7.13 0.93
CA MET A 63 1.15 -8.23 1.36
C MET A 63 0.56 -9.05 2.51
N LYS A 64 -0.08 -8.39 3.48
CA LYS A 64 -0.61 -9.02 4.69
C LYS A 64 -1.94 -9.75 4.48
N THR A 65 -2.72 -9.33 3.47
CA THR A 65 -4.04 -9.91 3.16
C THR A 65 -3.95 -11.31 2.50
N GLY A 66 -2.73 -11.80 2.24
CA GLY A 66 -2.49 -13.14 1.68
C GLY A 66 -2.33 -14.27 2.70
N LYS A 67 -2.64 -14.04 3.99
CA LYS A 67 -2.53 -15.05 5.06
C LYS A 67 -3.89 -15.58 5.50
#